data_AF-A0A833VLZ9-F1
#
_entry.id   AF-A0A833VLZ9-F1
#
_cell.length_a   1.000
_cell.length_b   1.000
_cell.length_c   1.000
_cell.angle_alpha   90.00
_cell.angle_beta   90.00
_cell.angle_gamma   90.00
#
_symmetry.space_group_name_H-M   'P 1'
#
loop_
_entity.id
_entity.type
_entity.pdbx_description
1 polymer ?
#
loop_
_entity_poly.entity_id
_entity_poly.type
_entity_poly.pdbx_seq_one_letter_code
_entity_poly.pdbx_strand_id
1 'polypeptide(L)'
;MLPSSWRPSRTISSGSKLLPEITDPEIESAFKDLMATNWDYIPESVVSEAKKAASKETNDALGQKHLKGLFAAAEACEEFSGTLVSLRMALDDLTGITGENVGPLPSYIQEAVKAAHNRYMTYLNSFGPDETYLRKKVETELGTKMIHLKMRCTGIGSEWGKVSLLGTSGISGSYVELRS
;
A
#
# COMPACT_ATOMS: atom_id res chain seq x y z
N MET A 1 -17.62 14.63 48.55
CA MET A 1 -18.09 13.41 47.83
C MET A 1 -18.63 13.84 46.48
N LEU A 2 -17.85 13.63 45.42
CA LEU A 2 -18.26 13.71 44.00
C LEU A 2 -17.50 12.57 43.28
N PRO A 3 -18.13 11.63 42.58
CA PRO A 3 -17.41 10.57 41.92
C PRO A 3 -16.95 10.98 40.50
N SER A 4 -15.63 10.96 40.35
CA SER A 4 -14.85 10.38 39.25
C SER A 4 -15.38 10.51 37.81
N SER A 5 -14.76 11.45 37.10
CA SER A 5 -14.33 11.41 35.69
C SER A 5 -15.02 10.41 34.74
N TRP A 6 -15.86 10.96 33.86
CA TRP A 6 -16.19 10.34 32.58
C TRP A 6 -14.92 10.31 31.70
N ARG A 7 -14.32 9.13 31.52
CA ARG A 7 -13.41 8.87 30.40
C ARG A 7 -14.24 8.25 29.27
N PRO A 8 -14.30 8.84 28.08
CA PRO A 8 -14.84 8.14 26.93
C PRO A 8 -13.90 6.96 26.63
N SER A 9 -14.34 5.75 26.95
CA SER A 9 -13.68 4.53 26.48
C SER A 9 -13.72 4.54 24.97
N ARG A 10 -12.57 4.75 24.32
CA ARG A 10 -12.43 4.39 22.90
C ARG A 10 -12.58 2.87 22.83
N THR A 11 -13.71 2.42 22.31
CA THR A 11 -13.87 1.05 21.83
C THR A 11 -12.97 0.90 20.60
N ILE A 12 -11.78 0.33 20.80
CA ILE A 12 -10.96 -0.18 19.70
C ILE A 12 -11.71 -1.39 19.18
N SER A 13 -12.21 -1.30 17.94
CA SER A 13 -12.80 -2.45 17.25
C SER A 13 -11.73 -3.52 17.07
N SER A 14 -11.79 -4.56 17.90
CA SER A 14 -11.04 -5.80 17.75
C SER A 14 -11.64 -6.60 16.58
N GLY A 15 -11.38 -6.15 15.36
CA GLY A 15 -11.85 -6.78 14.13
C GLY A 15 -10.72 -7.44 13.34
N SER A 16 -10.76 -8.78 13.25
CA SER A 16 -9.98 -9.68 12.37
C SER A 16 -8.48 -9.81 12.68
N LYS A 17 -7.94 -11.05 12.61
CA LYS A 17 -6.49 -11.31 12.61
C LYS A 17 -5.85 -10.38 11.56
N LEU A 18 -5.05 -9.40 12.00
CA LEU A 18 -4.48 -8.36 11.13
C LEU A 18 -3.49 -8.93 10.11
N LEU A 19 -2.97 -10.13 10.36
CA LEU A 19 -2.01 -10.83 9.52
C LEU A 19 -2.42 -12.31 9.42
N PRO A 20 -2.06 -13.00 8.33
CA PRO A 20 -2.29 -14.43 8.20
C PRO A 20 -1.52 -15.22 9.27
N GLU A 21 -2.06 -16.37 9.64
CA GLU A 21 -1.37 -17.31 10.53
C GLU A 21 -0.33 -18.09 9.72
N ILE A 22 0.93 -17.98 10.15
CA ILE A 22 2.08 -18.64 9.53
C ILE A 22 2.78 -19.41 10.65
N THR A 23 3.03 -20.69 10.42
CA THR A 23 3.56 -21.64 11.40
C THR A 23 5.01 -22.02 11.11
N ASP A 24 5.46 -21.93 9.86
CA ASP A 24 6.86 -22.12 9.49
C ASP A 24 7.67 -20.86 9.85
N PRO A 25 8.64 -20.93 10.78
CA PRO A 25 9.35 -19.74 11.27
C PRO A 25 10.15 -18.99 10.19
N GLU A 26 10.67 -19.68 9.19
CA GLU A 26 11.42 -19.03 8.10
C GLU A 26 10.47 -18.26 7.17
N ILE A 27 9.30 -18.83 6.91
CA ILE A 27 8.25 -18.16 6.12
C ILE A 27 7.70 -16.97 6.88
N GLU A 28 7.47 -17.12 8.19
CA GLU A 28 6.97 -16.04 9.04
C GLU A 28 7.97 -14.88 9.09
N SER A 29 9.27 -15.18 9.26
CA SER A 29 10.32 -14.16 9.24
C SER A 29 10.35 -13.42 7.92
N ALA A 30 10.43 -14.13 6.79
CA ALA A 30 10.48 -13.53 5.46
C ALA A 30 9.23 -12.69 5.17
N PHE A 31 8.05 -13.17 5.59
CA PHE A 31 6.79 -12.44 5.46
C PHE A 31 6.81 -11.13 6.26
N LYS A 32 7.27 -11.16 7.51
CA LYS A 32 7.39 -9.98 8.37
C LYS A 32 8.39 -8.97 7.83
N ASP A 33 9.55 -9.43 7.38
CA ASP A 33 10.59 -8.57 6.81
C ASP A 33 10.10 -7.85 5.55
N LEU A 34 9.41 -8.58 4.67
CA LEU A 34 8.82 -8.00 3.46
C LEU A 34 7.66 -7.04 3.76
N MET A 35 6.81 -7.34 4.75
CA MET A 35 5.75 -6.41 5.21
C MET A 35 6.31 -5.12 5.80
N ALA A 36 7.43 -5.21 6.53
CA ALA A 36 8.08 -4.07 7.16
C ALA A 36 8.87 -3.20 6.16
N THR A 37 9.24 -3.76 5.02
CA THR A 37 9.98 -3.06 3.97
C THR A 37 9.09 -2.04 3.23
N ASN A 38 9.66 -0.91 2.82
CA ASN A 38 9.02 0.02 1.89
C ASN A 38 9.15 -0.54 0.47
N TRP A 39 8.04 -0.66 -0.26
CA TRP A 39 8.04 -1.33 -1.57
C TRP A 39 8.45 -0.42 -2.73
N ASP A 40 8.82 0.83 -2.45
CA ASP A 40 9.52 1.67 -3.42
C ASP A 40 10.96 1.21 -3.69
N TYR A 41 11.54 0.49 -2.73
CA TYR A 41 12.84 -0.12 -2.87
C TYR A 41 12.96 -1.31 -1.93
N ILE A 42 12.89 -2.52 -2.47
CA ILE A 42 13.00 -3.76 -1.70
C ILE A 42 14.47 -4.20 -1.73
N PRO A 43 15.17 -4.26 -0.57
CA PRO A 43 16.56 -4.70 -0.54
C PRO A 43 16.72 -6.12 -1.11
N GLU A 44 17.79 -6.35 -1.88
CA GLU A 44 18.07 -7.66 -2.49
C GLU A 44 18.13 -8.78 -1.45
N SER A 45 18.62 -8.50 -0.24
CA SER A 45 18.60 -9.45 0.87
C SER A 45 17.18 -9.92 1.22
N VAL A 46 16.22 -9.00 1.30
CA VAL A 46 14.80 -9.31 1.58
C VAL A 46 14.19 -10.11 0.43
N VAL A 47 14.50 -9.75 -0.82
CA VAL A 47 14.07 -10.51 -2.01
C VAL A 47 14.60 -11.93 -1.99
N SER A 48 15.89 -12.10 -1.68
CA SER A 48 16.55 -13.40 -1.67
C SER A 48 15.97 -14.33 -0.60
N GLU A 49 15.76 -13.83 0.63
CA GLU A 49 15.16 -14.61 1.72
C GLU A 49 13.68 -14.91 1.45
N ALA A 50 12.91 -13.95 0.91
CA ALA A 50 11.52 -14.19 0.50
C ALA A 50 11.41 -15.28 -0.58
N LYS A 51 12.27 -15.26 -1.60
CA LYS A 51 12.31 -16.28 -2.65
C LYS A 51 12.70 -17.65 -2.11
N LYS A 52 13.73 -17.70 -1.27
CA LYS A 52 14.20 -18.93 -0.61
C LYS A 52 13.08 -19.54 0.25
N ALA A 53 12.47 -18.76 1.14
CA ALA A 53 11.36 -19.19 1.99
C ALA A 53 10.08 -19.54 1.17
N ALA A 54 9.85 -18.89 0.04
CA ALA A 54 8.74 -19.23 -0.86
C ALA A 54 8.97 -20.55 -1.64
N SER A 55 10.23 -20.96 -1.82
CA SER A 55 10.61 -22.18 -2.57
C SER A 55 10.88 -23.41 -1.69
N LYS A 56 11.04 -23.24 -0.38
CA LYS A 56 11.37 -24.36 0.51
C LYS A 56 10.25 -25.39 0.58
N GLU A 57 10.61 -26.63 0.88
CA GLU A 57 9.64 -27.63 1.31
C GLU A 57 9.16 -27.31 2.72
N THR A 58 7.85 -27.30 2.93
CA THR A 58 7.24 -27.03 4.24
C THR A 58 5.89 -27.73 4.33
N ASN A 59 5.47 -28.04 5.56
CA ASN A 59 4.10 -28.47 5.83
C ASN A 59 3.13 -27.28 5.92
N ASP A 60 3.63 -26.04 5.97
CA ASP A 60 2.84 -24.82 6.02
C ASP A 60 2.53 -24.27 4.61
N ALA A 61 1.72 -25.01 3.87
CA ALA A 61 1.35 -24.63 2.50
C ALA A 61 0.57 -23.29 2.44
N LEU A 62 -0.21 -22.98 3.48
CA LEU A 62 -0.97 -21.73 3.55
C LEU A 62 -0.05 -20.54 3.84
N GLY A 63 0.85 -20.65 4.81
CA GLY A 63 1.86 -19.61 5.07
C GLY A 63 2.72 -19.34 3.83
N GLN A 64 3.13 -20.39 3.13
CA GLN A 64 3.88 -20.23 1.88
C GLN A 64 3.06 -19.52 0.78
N LYS A 65 1.76 -19.83 0.66
CA LYS A 65 0.86 -19.13 -0.27
C LYS A 65 0.76 -17.64 0.07
N HIS A 66 0.64 -17.29 1.35
CA HIS A 66 0.59 -15.90 1.80
C HIS A 66 1.89 -15.15 1.49
N LEU A 67 3.05 -15.75 1.72
CA LEU A 67 4.34 -15.15 1.37
C LEU A 67 4.47 -14.93 -0.16
N LYS A 68 4.05 -15.89 -0.98
CA LYS A 68 4.05 -15.76 -2.45
C LYS A 68 3.15 -14.61 -2.91
N GLY A 69 1.94 -14.52 -2.35
CA GLY A 69 1.01 -13.43 -2.67
C GLY A 69 1.54 -12.06 -2.24
N LEU A 70 2.14 -11.98 -1.06
CA LEU A 70 2.80 -10.77 -0.57
C LEU A 70 3.93 -10.33 -1.49
N PHE A 71 4.80 -11.27 -1.88
CA PHE A 71 5.93 -11.01 -2.77
C PHE A 71 5.49 -10.52 -4.15
N ALA A 72 4.52 -11.20 -4.77
CA ALA A 72 3.96 -10.76 -6.04
C ALA A 72 3.32 -9.37 -5.96
N ALA A 73 2.68 -9.04 -4.83
CA ALA A 73 2.11 -7.72 -4.63
C ALA A 73 3.18 -6.63 -4.44
N ALA A 74 4.28 -6.96 -3.75
CA ALA A 74 5.40 -6.05 -3.57
C ALA A 74 6.07 -5.72 -4.92
N GLU A 75 6.32 -6.73 -5.77
CA GLU A 75 6.86 -6.53 -7.12
C GLU A 75 5.92 -5.69 -7.99
N ALA A 76 4.60 -5.97 -7.97
CA ALA A 76 3.62 -5.18 -8.70
C ALA A 76 3.54 -3.73 -8.22
N CYS A 77 3.68 -3.50 -6.91
CA CYS A 77 3.75 -2.16 -6.33
C CYS A 77 5.00 -1.42 -6.76
N GLU A 78 6.18 -2.05 -6.75
CA GLU A 78 7.44 -1.45 -7.17
C GLU A 78 7.36 -0.97 -8.64
N GLU A 79 6.93 -1.86 -9.55
CA GLU A 79 6.79 -1.54 -10.98
C GLU A 79 5.79 -0.39 -11.21
N PHE A 80 4.63 -0.46 -10.54
CA PHE A 80 3.61 0.56 -10.70
C PHE A 80 4.01 1.89 -10.05
N SER A 81 4.71 1.87 -8.91
CA SER A 81 5.32 3.05 -8.30
C SER A 81 6.23 3.79 -9.30
N GLY A 82 7.09 3.08 -10.02
CA GLY A 82 7.94 3.67 -11.06
C GLY A 82 7.13 4.33 -12.19
N THR A 83 6.02 3.71 -12.59
CA THR A 83 5.10 4.27 -13.59
C THR A 83 4.43 5.56 -13.08
N LEU A 84 3.96 5.58 -11.83
CA LEU A 84 3.33 6.76 -11.22
C LEU A 84 4.31 7.92 -11.06
N VAL A 85 5.57 7.63 -10.69
CA VAL A 85 6.64 8.63 -10.61
C VAL A 85 6.92 9.21 -11.99
N SER A 86 7.03 8.37 -13.03
CA SER A 86 7.26 8.82 -14.40
C SER A 86 6.12 9.71 -14.91
N LEU A 87 4.87 9.33 -14.64
CA LEU A 87 3.69 10.15 -14.98
C LEU A 87 3.69 11.48 -14.24
N ARG A 88 4.09 11.49 -12.96
CA ARG A 88 4.24 12.72 -12.19
C ARG A 88 5.31 13.63 -12.79
N MET A 89 6.46 13.09 -13.18
CA MET A 89 7.52 13.87 -13.82
C MET A 89 7.03 14.52 -15.12
N ALA A 90 6.32 13.77 -15.97
CA ALA A 90 5.73 14.31 -17.18
C ALA A 90 4.69 15.43 -16.90
N LEU A 91 3.94 15.33 -15.81
CA LEU A 91 3.05 16.40 -15.35
C LEU A 91 3.83 17.63 -14.89
N ASP A 92 4.84 17.43 -14.03
CA ASP A 92 5.70 18.51 -13.52
C ASP A 92 6.42 19.25 -14.68
N ASP A 93 6.82 18.55 -15.75
CA ASP A 93 7.41 19.14 -16.97
C ASP A 93 6.41 20.00 -17.77
N LEU A 94 5.14 19.60 -17.81
CA LEU A 94 4.09 20.32 -18.53
C LEU A 94 3.55 21.51 -17.75
N THR A 95 3.30 21.34 -16.46
CA THR A 95 2.63 22.34 -15.63
C THR A 95 3.59 23.19 -14.80
N GLY A 96 4.88 22.85 -14.79
CA GLY A 96 5.83 23.34 -13.79
C GLY A 96 5.59 22.67 -12.44
N ILE A 97 6.66 22.52 -11.65
CA ILE A 97 6.67 21.83 -10.35
C ILE A 97 5.67 22.45 -9.36
N THR A 98 5.49 23.75 -9.46
CA THR A 98 4.64 24.62 -8.61
C THR A 98 3.30 24.97 -9.26
N GLY A 99 3.03 24.51 -10.50
CA GLY A 99 1.86 24.91 -11.26
C GLY A 99 2.01 26.29 -11.90
N GLU A 100 3.20 26.63 -12.39
CA GLU A 100 3.44 27.91 -13.09
C GLU A 100 2.82 27.94 -14.49
N ASN A 101 2.64 26.77 -15.12
CA ASN A 101 2.08 26.61 -16.47
C ASN A 101 0.71 25.92 -16.41
N VAL A 102 -0.24 26.52 -15.69
CA VAL A 102 -1.59 25.94 -15.56
C VAL A 102 -2.38 26.13 -16.85
N GLY A 103 -2.51 25.05 -17.62
CA GLY A 103 -3.34 24.96 -18.82
C GLY A 103 -4.08 23.63 -18.88
N PRO A 104 -5.02 23.46 -19.83
CA PRO A 104 -5.66 22.16 -20.04
C PRO A 104 -4.60 21.12 -20.39
N LEU A 105 -4.56 20.02 -19.63
CA LEU A 105 -3.63 18.93 -19.88
C LEU A 105 -3.86 18.35 -21.28
N PRO A 106 -2.80 17.96 -22.01
CA PRO A 106 -2.96 17.21 -23.26
C PRO A 106 -3.81 15.94 -23.05
N SER A 107 -4.60 15.58 -24.06
CA SER A 107 -5.54 14.43 -23.96
C SER A 107 -4.84 13.13 -23.56
N TYR A 108 -3.66 12.86 -24.11
CA TYR A 108 -2.88 11.66 -23.78
C TYR A 108 -2.45 11.60 -22.30
N ILE A 109 -2.17 12.75 -21.66
CA ILE A 109 -1.87 12.81 -20.22
C ILE A 109 -3.13 12.58 -19.41
N GLN A 110 -4.25 13.18 -19.81
CA GLN A 110 -5.53 12.95 -19.14
C GLN A 110 -5.93 11.46 -19.18
N GLU A 111 -5.73 10.81 -20.33
CA GLU A 111 -5.95 9.37 -20.51
C GLU A 111 -4.99 8.55 -19.64
N ALA A 112 -3.70 8.90 -19.59
CA ALA A 112 -2.73 8.23 -18.74
C ALA A 112 -3.07 8.34 -17.24
N VAL A 113 -3.47 9.54 -16.78
CA VAL A 113 -3.91 9.80 -15.40
C VAL A 113 -5.16 8.98 -15.06
N LYS A 114 -6.15 8.94 -15.95
CA LYS A 114 -7.36 8.09 -15.80
C LYS A 114 -7.00 6.60 -15.77
N ALA A 115 -6.11 6.16 -16.66
CA ALA A 115 -5.66 4.77 -16.71
C ALA A 115 -4.92 4.36 -15.43
N ALA A 116 -4.06 5.24 -14.89
CA ALA A 116 -3.38 5.01 -13.62
C ALA A 116 -4.38 4.86 -12.47
N HIS A 117 -5.37 5.74 -12.38
CA HIS A 117 -6.42 5.63 -11.37
C HIS A 117 -7.24 4.34 -11.49
N ASN A 118 -7.66 3.99 -12.71
CA ASN A 118 -8.42 2.76 -12.93
C ASN A 118 -7.59 1.53 -12.56
N ARG A 119 -6.31 1.47 -12.95
CA ARG A 119 -5.41 0.37 -12.58
C ARG A 119 -5.24 0.27 -11.07
N TYR A 120 -5.04 1.40 -10.38
CA TYR A 120 -4.96 1.45 -8.93
C TYR A 120 -6.23 0.91 -8.25
N MET A 121 -7.40 1.39 -8.66
CA MET A 121 -8.68 0.97 -8.08
C MET A 121 -8.99 -0.50 -8.39
N THR A 122 -8.74 -0.96 -9.63
CA THR A 122 -8.90 -2.37 -10.01
C THR A 122 -8.00 -3.25 -9.16
N TYR A 123 -6.75 -2.83 -8.90
CA TYR A 123 -5.83 -3.60 -8.08
C TYR A 123 -6.24 -3.66 -6.61
N LEU A 124 -6.66 -2.53 -6.01
CA LEU A 124 -7.20 -2.56 -4.66
C LEU A 124 -8.47 -3.42 -4.52
N ASN A 125 -9.30 -3.45 -5.55
CA ASN A 125 -10.53 -4.24 -5.58
C ASN A 125 -10.29 -5.73 -5.91
N SER A 126 -9.09 -6.13 -6.36
CA SER A 126 -8.80 -7.54 -6.65
C SER A 126 -8.52 -8.37 -5.39
N PHE A 127 -8.20 -7.72 -4.27
CA PHE A 127 -7.92 -8.42 -3.01
C PHE A 127 -9.18 -8.97 -2.37
N GLY A 128 -9.12 -10.24 -1.97
CA GLY A 128 -10.21 -10.91 -1.27
C GLY A 128 -10.43 -10.39 0.17
N PRO A 129 -11.50 -10.84 0.84
CA PRO A 129 -11.79 -10.47 2.23
C PRO A 129 -10.64 -10.82 3.19
N ASP A 130 -10.00 -11.98 2.98
CA ASP A 130 -8.88 -12.48 3.80
C ASP A 130 -7.53 -11.79 3.50
N GLU A 131 -7.47 -10.97 2.46
CA GLU A 131 -6.27 -10.24 2.02
C GLU A 131 -6.34 -8.76 2.40
N THR A 132 -7.19 -8.42 3.37
CA THR A 132 -7.35 -7.02 3.82
C THR A 132 -6.04 -6.40 4.31
N TYR A 133 -5.13 -7.19 4.88
CA TYR A 133 -3.78 -6.72 5.26
C TYR A 133 -2.96 -6.30 4.03
N LEU A 134 -3.04 -7.08 2.95
CA LEU A 134 -2.32 -6.85 1.71
C LEU A 134 -2.88 -5.65 0.97
N ARG A 135 -4.21 -5.56 0.88
CA ARG A 135 -4.91 -4.39 0.34
C ARG A 135 -4.49 -3.11 1.03
N LYS A 136 -4.45 -3.10 2.37
CA LYS A 136 -4.03 -1.93 3.16
C LYS A 136 -2.56 -1.57 2.93
N LYS A 137 -1.68 -2.56 2.82
CA LYS A 137 -0.26 -2.33 2.51
C LYS A 137 -0.11 -1.70 1.12
N VAL A 138 -0.72 -2.28 0.09
CA VAL A 138 -0.74 -1.74 -1.29
C VAL A 138 -1.30 -0.31 -1.34
N GLU A 139 -2.43 -0.07 -0.66
CA GLU A 139 -3.04 1.26 -0.53
C GLU A 139 -2.07 2.27 0.12
N THR A 140 -1.26 1.84 1.09
CA THR A 140 -0.26 2.69 1.76
C THR A 140 0.92 3.01 0.83
N GLU A 141 1.49 2.00 0.16
CA GLU A 141 2.66 2.16 -0.71
C GLU A 141 2.37 3.02 -1.94
N LEU A 142 1.22 2.82 -2.57
CA LEU A 142 0.81 3.52 -3.80
C LEU A 142 0.01 4.80 -3.52
N GLY A 143 -0.73 4.86 -2.40
CA GLY A 143 -1.67 5.95 -2.10
C GLY A 143 -1.00 7.32 -2.07
N THR A 144 0.19 7.43 -1.47
CA THR A 144 0.95 8.69 -1.46
C THR A 144 1.26 9.19 -2.88
N LYS A 145 1.64 8.30 -3.79
CA LYS A 145 1.93 8.64 -5.19
C LYS A 145 0.69 9.04 -5.94
N MET A 146 -0.43 8.34 -5.71
CA MET A 146 -1.73 8.70 -6.27
C MET A 146 -2.19 10.09 -5.78
N ILE A 147 -1.93 10.44 -4.52
CA ILE A 147 -2.20 11.78 -3.97
C ILE A 147 -1.31 12.83 -4.64
N HIS A 148 -0.01 12.54 -4.86
CA HIS A 148 0.88 13.43 -5.58
C HIS A 148 0.41 13.72 -7.01
N LEU A 149 -0.08 12.71 -7.73
CA LEU A 149 -0.69 12.89 -9.05
C LEU A 149 -1.97 13.73 -8.98
N LYS A 150 -2.85 13.42 -8.01
CA LYS A 150 -4.10 14.15 -7.77
C LYS A 150 -3.86 15.65 -7.55
N MET A 151 -2.81 16.01 -6.80
CA MET A 151 -2.45 17.41 -6.53
C MET A 151 -1.95 18.19 -7.76
N ARG A 152 -1.66 17.52 -8.87
CA ARG A 152 -1.19 18.14 -10.13
C ARG A 152 -2.27 18.22 -11.21
N CYS A 153 -3.43 17.59 -10.98
CA CYS A 153 -4.51 17.57 -11.95
C CYS A 153 -5.71 18.37 -11.42
N THR A 154 -6.18 19.35 -12.20
CA THR A 154 -7.44 20.07 -11.94
C THR A 154 -8.57 19.46 -12.79
N GLY A 155 -9.82 19.58 -12.34
CA GLY A 155 -10.97 19.06 -13.09
C GLY A 155 -11.02 17.52 -13.23
N ILE A 156 -10.21 16.81 -12.46
CA ILE A 156 -10.32 15.36 -12.29
C ILE A 156 -11.65 15.05 -11.61
N GLY A 157 -12.39 14.07 -12.14
CA GLY A 157 -13.75 13.78 -11.71
C GLY A 157 -13.85 13.41 -10.22
N SER A 158 -15.07 13.42 -9.68
CA SER A 158 -15.32 13.18 -8.26
C SER A 158 -14.88 11.80 -7.78
N GLU A 159 -14.64 10.84 -8.68
CA GLU A 159 -14.09 9.51 -8.39
C GLU A 159 -12.72 9.57 -7.68
N TRP A 160 -11.92 10.59 -7.97
CA TRP A 160 -10.63 10.84 -7.31
C TRP A 160 -10.77 11.26 -5.86
N GLY A 161 -11.98 11.60 -5.40
CA GLY A 161 -12.30 11.81 -3.99
C GLY A 161 -12.00 10.58 -3.12
N LYS A 162 -12.05 9.38 -3.70
CA LYS A 162 -11.73 8.12 -3.01
C LYS A 162 -10.23 7.93 -2.75
N VAL A 163 -9.38 8.55 -3.57
CA VAL A 163 -7.95 8.65 -3.32
C VAL A 163 -7.75 9.66 -2.20
N SER A 164 -7.69 9.14 -0.98
CA SER A 164 -7.53 9.89 0.25
C SER A 164 -6.48 9.22 1.13
N LEU A 165 -5.86 9.99 2.02
CA LEU A 165 -4.81 9.52 2.91
C LEU A 165 -5.46 8.72 4.05
N LEU A 166 -5.99 7.53 3.77
CA LEU A 166 -6.62 6.64 4.75
C LEU A 166 -5.60 5.82 5.57
N GLY A 167 -4.31 6.20 5.56
CA GLY A 167 -3.20 5.33 5.96
C GLY A 167 -2.48 5.64 7.27
N THR A 168 -2.78 6.71 8.03
CA THR A 168 -2.03 6.98 9.28
C THR A 168 -2.59 6.29 10.53
N SER A 169 -3.81 5.74 10.49
CA SER A 169 -4.51 5.34 11.72
C SER A 169 -4.40 3.86 12.11
N GLY A 170 -3.61 3.02 11.44
CA GLY A 170 -3.74 1.55 11.66
C GLY A 170 -2.50 0.67 11.57
N ILE A 171 -1.42 1.07 10.89
CA ILE A 171 -0.27 0.18 10.68
C ILE A 171 0.95 0.62 11.50
N SER A 172 1.17 1.93 11.64
CA SER A 172 2.30 2.45 12.43
C SER A 172 2.12 2.34 13.94
N GLY A 173 0.87 2.22 14.44
CA GLY A 173 0.59 2.11 15.87
C GLY A 173 0.78 0.72 16.44
N SER A 174 0.50 -0.35 15.66
CA SER A 174 0.59 -1.72 16.16
C SER A 174 2.00 -2.32 16.13
N TYR A 175 2.95 -1.70 15.42
CA TYR A 175 4.32 -2.22 15.33
C TYR A 175 5.19 -1.80 16.52
N VAL A 176 4.87 -0.69 17.19
CA VAL A 176 5.65 -0.19 18.35
C VAL A 176 5.29 -0.94 19.64
N GLU A 177 4.13 -1.59 19.72
CA GLU A 177 3.64 -2.25 20.94
C GLU A 177 3.98 -3.75 21.05
N LEU A 178 4.65 -4.34 20.05
CA LEU A 178 5.08 -5.76 20.07
C LEU A 178 6.52 -5.96 20.58
N ARG A 179 7.13 -4.91 21.14
CA ARG A 179 8.31 -5.04 22.01
C ARG A 179 7.86 -5.02 23.48
N SER A 180 7.36 -6.15 23.96
CA SER A 180 7.30 -6.46 25.40
C SER A 180 7.52 -7.95 25.61
#